data_AF-A0AAU4RG89-F1
#
_entry.id   AF-A0AAU4RG89-F1
#
_cell.length_a   1.000
_cell.length_b   1.000
_cell.length_c   1.000
_cell.angle_alpha   90.00
_cell.angle_beta   90.00
_cell.angle_gamma   90.00
#
_symmetry.space_group_name_H-M   'P 1'
#
loop_
_entity.id
_entity.type
_entity.pdbx_description
1 polymer ?
#
loop_
_entity_poly.entity_id
_entity_poly.type
_entity_poly.pdbx_seq_one_letter_code
_entity_poly.pdbx_strand_id
1 'polypeptide(L)' 'MTAATSTESAGGVQLVGTPGRPARADRPVRDPDPARNAAYWARIDAIVDAAPPLTDEQRAIIRTAFHQPEARRTAA' A
#
# COMPACT_ATOMS: atom_id res chain seq x y z
N MET A 1 -17.63 -34.33 -8.21
CA MET A 1 -18.39 -33.09 -7.94
C MET A 1 -18.36 -32.83 -6.44
N THR A 2 -17.49 -31.92 -5.98
CA THR A 2 -17.70 -31.11 -4.76
C THR A 2 -16.53 -30.14 -4.63
N ALA A 3 -16.72 -28.89 -5.05
CA ALA A 3 -15.85 -27.79 -4.68
C ALA A 3 -16.35 -27.28 -3.32
N ALA A 4 -15.49 -27.31 -2.30
CA ALA A 4 -15.79 -26.68 -1.03
C ALA A 4 -15.78 -25.15 -1.23
N THR A 5 -16.97 -24.55 -1.21
CA THR A 5 -17.16 -23.11 -1.21
C THR A 5 -16.74 -22.58 0.16
N SER A 6 -15.54 -21.99 0.25
CA SER A 6 -15.14 -21.24 1.43
C SER A 6 -15.93 -19.94 1.48
N THR A 7 -16.91 -19.90 2.38
CA THR A 7 -17.59 -18.68 2.80
C THR A 7 -16.59 -17.79 3.54
N GLU A 8 -16.10 -16.73 2.89
CA GLU A 8 -15.37 -15.69 3.60
C GLU A 8 -16.36 -14.67 4.17
N SER A 9 -16.38 -14.66 5.51
CA SER A 9 -17.11 -13.72 6.33
C SER A 9 -16.69 -12.29 6.01
N ALA A 10 -17.66 -11.45 5.64
CA ALA A 10 -17.53 -10.01 5.55
C ALA A 10 -17.34 -9.42 6.96
N GLY A 11 -16.16 -9.63 7.54
CA GLY A 11 -15.71 -8.98 8.76
C GLY A 11 -15.10 -7.63 8.41
N GLY A 12 -15.93 -6.58 8.44
CA GLY A 12 -15.47 -5.20 8.32
C GLY A 12 -14.46 -4.89 9.42
N VAL A 13 -13.17 -4.83 9.08
CA VAL A 13 -12.16 -4.24 9.95
C VAL A 13 -12.03 -2.78 9.58
N GLN A 14 -12.81 -1.96 10.28
CA GLN A 14 -12.53 -0.53 10.39
C GLN A 14 -11.20 -0.42 11.15
N LEU A 15 -10.10 -0.30 10.41
CA LEU A 15 -8.75 -0.17 10.96
C LEU A 15 -8.67 1.16 11.73
N VAL A 16 -8.96 1.09 13.03
CA VAL A 16 -8.63 2.13 14.00
C VAL A 16 -7.09 2.23 14.06
N GLY A 17 -6.59 3.19 13.30
CA GLY A 17 -5.45 4.07 13.57
C GLY A 17 -4.19 3.51 14.24
N THR A 18 -3.14 3.37 13.43
CA THR A 18 -1.77 3.67 13.89
C THR A 18 -1.71 5.19 14.17
N PRO A 19 -1.40 5.66 15.39
CA PRO A 19 -1.35 7.09 15.68
C PRO A 19 -0.37 7.80 14.74
N GLY A 20 -0.86 8.76 13.96
CA GLY A 20 -0.06 9.62 13.09
C GLY A 20 -0.01 9.25 11.60
N ARG A 21 -0.61 8.14 11.14
CA ARG A 21 -0.73 7.89 9.69
C ARG A 21 -2.09 8.39 9.17
N PRO A 22 -2.15 9.50 8.39
CA PRO A 22 -3.41 9.94 7.79
C PRO A 22 -3.94 8.89 6.82
N ALA A 23 -5.26 8.72 6.78
CA ALA A 23 -5.93 7.99 5.71
C ALA A 23 -5.53 8.62 4.37
N ARG A 24 -4.88 7.85 3.49
CA ARG A 24 -4.35 8.36 2.23
C ARG A 24 -5.49 8.47 1.21
N ALA A 25 -6.19 9.60 1.21
CA ALA A 25 -7.29 9.88 0.28
C ALA A 25 -6.85 9.83 -1.20
N ASP A 26 -5.57 10.12 -1.46
CA ASP A 26 -5.03 10.24 -2.82
C ASP A 26 -4.46 8.92 -3.40
N ARG A 27 -4.85 7.76 -2.85
CA ARG A 27 -4.35 6.48 -3.39
C ARG A 27 -4.97 6.19 -4.76
N PRO A 28 -4.16 5.77 -5.76
CA PRO A 28 -4.69 5.39 -7.05
C PRO A 28 -5.58 4.14 -6.93
N VAL A 29 -6.63 4.09 -7.75
CA VAL A 29 -7.50 2.92 -7.89
C VAL A 29 -6.75 1.83 -8.67
N ARG A 30 -6.55 0.68 -8.04
CA ARG A 30 -5.87 -0.49 -8.62
C ARG A 30 -6.83 -1.57 -9.12
N ASP A 31 -8.02 -1.62 -8.53
CA ASP A 31 -9.09 -2.55 -8.89
C ASP A 31 -10.41 -1.75 -8.97
N PRO A 32 -11.24 -1.92 -10.02
CA PRO A 32 -12.51 -1.20 -10.14
C PRO A 32 -13.54 -1.62 -9.08
N ASP A 33 -13.41 -2.82 -8.51
CA ASP A 33 -14.23 -3.23 -7.37
C ASP A 33 -13.72 -2.53 -6.08
N PRO A 34 -14.55 -1.69 -5.43
CA PRO A 34 -14.14 -0.95 -4.24
C PRO A 34 -13.67 -1.86 -3.09
N ALA A 35 -14.29 -3.03 -2.91
CA ALA A 35 -13.94 -3.95 -1.82
C ALA A 35 -12.57 -4.57 -2.05
N ARG A 36 -12.28 -4.99 -3.29
CA ARG A 36 -10.98 -5.55 -3.68
C ARG A 36 -9.88 -4.50 -3.63
N ASN A 37 -10.16 -3.26 -4.06
CA ASN A 37 -9.21 -2.16 -3.97
C ASN A 37 -8.88 -1.81 -2.51
N ALA A 38 -9.88 -1.77 -1.62
CA ALA A 38 -9.66 -1.56 -0.19
C ALA A 38 -8.82 -2.69 0.44
N ALA A 39 -9.14 -3.95 0.13
CA ALA A 39 -8.40 -5.11 0.62
C ALA A 39 -6.93 -5.13 0.17
N TYR A 40 -6.66 -4.75 -1.09
CA TYR A 40 -5.30 -4.60 -1.61
C TYR A 40 -4.51 -3.59 -0.77
N TRP A 41 -5.09 -2.41 -0.55
CA TRP A 41 -4.42 -1.33 0.18
C TRP A 41 -4.23 -1.64 1.66
N ALA A 42 -5.19 -2.32 2.30
CA ALA A 42 -5.05 -2.81 3.67
C ALA A 42 -3.88 -3.79 3.81
N ARG A 43 -3.70 -4.70 2.84
CA ARG A 43 -2.55 -5.62 2.80
C ARG A 43 -1.23 -4.86 2.69
N ILE A 44 -1.15 -3.86 1.81
CA ILE A 44 0.07 -3.04 1.66
C ILE A 44 0.40 -2.33 2.97
N ASP A 45 -0.59 -1.74 3.65
CA ASP A 45 -0.36 -1.07 4.93
C ASP A 45 0.16 -2.05 5.98
N ALA A 46 -0.43 -3.24 6.10
CA ALA A 46 0.03 -4.27 7.03
C ALA A 46 1.48 -4.71 6.75
N ILE A 47 1.87 -4.86 5.49
CA ILE A 47 3.24 -5.21 5.11
C ILE A 47 4.21 -4.09 5.49
N VAL A 48 3.85 -2.84 5.20
CA VAL A 48 4.69 -1.67 5.50
C VAL A 48 4.87 -1.49 7.01
N ASP A 49 3.81 -1.71 7.79
CA ASP A 49 3.84 -1.52 9.24
C ASP A 49 4.64 -2.63 9.94
N ALA A 50 4.71 -3.82 9.36
CA ALA A 50 5.52 -4.93 9.86
C ALA A 50 7.00 -4.86 9.40
N ALA A 51 7.35 -3.98 8.46
CA ALA A 51 8.70 -3.91 7.93
C ALA A 51 9.68 -3.25 8.94
N PRO A 52 10.92 -3.75 9.05
CA PRO A 52 11.94 -3.08 9.85
C PRO A 52 12.25 -1.69 9.26
N PRO A 53 12.64 -0.71 10.10
CA PRO A 53 13.05 0.60 9.60
C PRO A 53 14.30 0.45 8.73
N LEU A 54 14.36 1.22 7.64
CA LEU A 54 15.53 1.26 6.77
C LEU A 54 16.75 1.81 7.52
N THR A 55 17.95 1.36 7.16
CA THR A 55 19.20 2.01 7.58
C THR A 55 19.43 3.29 6.76
N ASP A 56 20.32 4.17 7.22
CA ASP A 56 20.68 5.39 6.47
C ASP A 56 21.29 5.07 5.11
N GLU A 57 22.12 4.03 5.03
CA GLU A 57 22.71 3.55 3.79
C GLU A 57 21.63 3.06 2.82
N GLN A 58 20.67 2.25 3.28
CA GLN A 58 19.55 1.79 2.45
C GLN A 58 18.69 2.96 1.96
N ARG A 59 18.42 3.95 2.82
CA ARG A 59 17.74 5.19 2.41
C ARG A 59 18.52 5.94 1.34
N ALA A 60 19.84 6.02 1.45
CA ALA A 60 20.70 6.70 0.48
C ALA A 60 20.69 5.97 -0.88
N ILE A 61 20.81 4.65 -0.88
CA ILE A 61 20.73 3.82 -2.10
C ILE A 61 19.39 4.03 -2.81
N ILE A 62 18.28 3.94 -2.07
CA ILE A 62 16.93 4.14 -2.64
C ILE A 62 16.80 5.56 -3.21
N ARG A 63 17.24 6.58 -2.48
CA ARG A 63 17.21 7.97 -2.98
C ARG A 63 17.98 8.12 -4.29
N THR A 64 19.17 7.56 -4.39
CA THR A 64 19.98 7.61 -5.61
C THR A 64 19.31 6.84 -6.76
N ALA A 65 18.79 5.64 -6.51
CA ALA A 65 18.19 4.79 -7.55
C ALA A 65 16.94 5.41 -8.19
N PHE A 66 16.14 6.13 -7.41
CA PHE A 66 14.89 6.75 -7.88
C PHE A 66 14.98 8.26 -8.08
N HIS A 67 16.19 8.85 -8.04
CA HIS A 67 16.39 10.26 -8.30
C HIS A 67 16.14 10.57 -9.79
N GLN A 68 14.94 11.06 -10.10
CA GLN A 68 14.65 11.68 -11.40
C GLN A 68 14.94 13.19 -11.31
N PRO A 69 15.93 13.72 -12.06
CA PRO A 69 16.17 15.16 -12.09
C PRO A 69 14.96 15.88 -12.70
N GLU A 70 14.57 17.03 -12.13
CA GLU A 70 13.39 17.84 -12.54
C GLU A 70 13.33 18.09 -14.06
N ALA A 71 14.48 18.25 -14.71
CA ALA A 71 14.59 18.42 -16.17
C ALA A 71 13.95 17.28 -16.98
N ARG A 72 13.82 16.08 -16.40
CA ARG A 72 13.18 14.91 -17.04
C ARG A 72 11.69 14.81 -16.75
N ARG A 73 11.17 15.58 -15.78
CA ARG A 73 9.75 15.59 -15.38
C ARG A 73 8.90 16.53 -16.24
N THR A 74 9.49 17.60 -16.78
CA THR A 74 8.81 18.57 -17.66
C THR A 74 8.78 18.17 -19.14
N ALA A 75 9.42 17.06 -19.51
CA ALA A 75 9.56 16.59 -20.89
C ALA A 75 8.70 15.36 -21.24
N ALA A 76 7.84 14.91 -20.32
CA ALA A 76 6.90 13.80 -20.47
C ALA A 76 5.47 14.27 -20.15
#